data_AF-A0A2S7JS57-F1
#
_entry.id   AF-A0A2S7JS57-F1
#
_cell.length_a   1.000
_cell.length_b   1.000
_cell.length_c   1.000
_cell.angle_alpha   90.00
_cell.angle_beta   90.00
_cell.angle_gamma   90.00
#
_symmetry.space_group_name_H-M   'P 1'
#
loop_
_entity.id
_entity.type
_entity.pdbx_description
1 polymer ?
#
loop_
_entity_poly.entity_id
_entity_poly.type
_entity_poly.pdbx_seq_one_letter_code
_entity_poly.pdbx_strand_id
1 'polypeptide(L)'
;MAFQRMGYIGKSFTMGALGILGTLVACGGGGITSTIAQAVASPYVLVASSYTPNAAPAGDLKWSTAEGGDVFMGSGGNYIYGDYGIFLQPDIDYHQSVGIQFKHTAALGSTDYIYTKIQTPQNAGLDVSQSGNLMIQMGNGVDRAVQTNSATVFTVELNGGAYNSTTYSYANACSVNVTLNTTATANNLRVYKLPLTSFTTCTGTLTALKSDLKAVVVKVLPANDTNATSTDNNFVLPKVGLVAFAR
;
A
#
# COMPACT_ATOMS: atom_id res chain seq x y z
N MET A 1 27.81 -31.48 -7.99
CA MET A 1 28.15 -30.12 -8.45
C MET A 1 27.19 -29.16 -7.75
N ALA A 2 27.71 -28.40 -6.78
CA ALA A 2 26.93 -27.51 -5.93
C ALA A 2 27.08 -26.06 -6.45
N PHE A 3 25.96 -25.40 -6.75
CA PHE A 3 25.94 -23.97 -7.04
C PHE A 3 25.53 -23.22 -5.77
N GLN A 4 26.48 -22.49 -5.20
CA GLN A 4 26.26 -21.55 -4.11
C GLN A 4 25.56 -20.30 -4.66
N ARG A 5 24.45 -19.91 -4.02
CA ARG A 5 23.75 -18.64 -4.28
C ARG A 5 24.52 -17.51 -3.59
N MET A 6 25.08 -16.60 -4.39
CA MET A 6 25.64 -15.33 -3.95
C MET A 6 24.51 -14.41 -3.46
N GLY A 7 24.68 -13.88 -2.25
CA GLY A 7 23.75 -12.97 -1.59
C GLY A 7 23.65 -11.61 -2.29
N TYR A 8 22.44 -11.07 -2.31
CA TYR A 8 22.14 -9.71 -2.77
C TYR A 8 22.67 -8.70 -1.74
N ILE A 9 23.57 -7.83 -2.18
CA ILE A 9 24.06 -6.67 -1.42
C ILE A 9 22.94 -5.62 -1.43
N GLY A 10 22.45 -5.26 -0.24
CA GLY A 10 21.45 -4.22 -0.05
C GLY A 10 21.94 -2.87 -0.56
N LYS A 11 21.13 -2.22 -1.39
CA LYS A 11 21.35 -0.84 -1.82
C LYS A 11 21.11 0.09 -0.62
N SER A 12 22.18 0.71 -0.14
CA SER A 12 22.15 1.80 0.84
C SER A 12 21.56 3.07 0.22
N PHE A 13 20.55 3.64 0.87
CA PHE A 13 20.11 5.01 0.59
C PHE A 13 21.17 5.99 1.10
N THR A 14 21.89 6.63 0.17
CA THR A 14 22.78 7.75 0.48
C THR A 14 21.93 9.00 0.71
N MET A 15 21.61 9.30 1.97
CA MET A 15 21.19 10.64 2.35
C MET A 15 22.22 11.23 3.32
N GLY A 16 22.87 12.30 2.88
CA GLY A 16 23.49 13.31 3.75
C GLY A 16 24.69 12.86 4.55
N ALA A 17 25.88 13.09 3.99
CA ALA A 17 27.08 13.25 4.79
C ALA A 17 26.86 14.38 5.81
N LEU A 18 26.91 14.07 7.11
CA LEU A 18 27.62 14.87 8.11
C LEU A 18 27.69 14.12 9.45
N GLY A 19 28.90 13.81 9.89
CA GLY A 19 29.23 13.51 11.28
C GLY A 19 29.26 12.03 11.66
N ILE A 20 30.42 11.38 11.49
CA ILE A 20 31.24 10.85 12.59
C ILE A 20 32.64 10.64 12.00
N LEU A 21 33.54 11.58 12.28
CA LEU A 21 34.98 11.33 12.24
C LEU A 21 35.26 10.31 13.36
N GLY A 22 35.38 9.04 12.99
CA GLY A 22 36.11 8.06 13.79
C GLY A 22 37.53 8.01 13.27
N THR A 23 38.45 8.71 13.91
CA THR A 23 39.88 8.58 13.68
C THR A 23 40.30 7.12 13.81
N LEU A 24 40.73 6.50 12.71
CA LEU A 24 41.46 5.23 12.74
C LEU A 24 42.85 5.52 13.36
N VAL A 25 42.99 5.29 14.66
CA VAL A 25 44.30 5.07 15.27
C VAL A 25 44.57 3.57 15.20
N ALA A 26 45.28 3.15 14.15
CA ALA A 26 45.86 1.82 14.11
C ALA A 26 47.14 1.83 14.96
N CYS A 27 47.05 1.30 16.18
CA CYS A 27 48.23 0.87 16.93
C CYS A 27 47.93 -0.47 17.60
N GLY A 28 48.67 -1.51 17.20
CA GLY A 28 48.98 -2.68 18.02
C GLY A 28 47.85 -3.64 18.39
N GLY A 29 47.84 -4.80 17.72
CA GLY A 29 47.48 -6.13 18.22
C GLY A 29 46.53 -6.26 19.41
N GLY A 30 45.32 -6.75 19.13
CA GLY A 30 44.45 -7.33 20.16
C GLY A 30 42.98 -7.28 19.76
N GLY A 31 42.40 -8.44 19.45
CA GLY A 31 40.97 -8.74 19.40
C GLY A 31 40.03 -7.66 18.87
N ILE A 32 39.55 -7.82 17.63
CA ILE A 32 38.38 -7.08 17.16
C ILE A 32 37.17 -7.60 17.95
N THR A 33 36.88 -7.03 19.12
CA THR A 33 35.53 -7.07 19.68
C THR A 33 34.68 -6.25 18.73
N SER A 34 33.97 -6.95 17.85
CA SER A 34 32.90 -6.39 17.05
C SER A 34 31.78 -5.93 17.99
N THR A 35 31.92 -4.74 18.54
CA THR A 35 30.78 -4.01 19.09
C THR A 35 29.98 -3.57 17.87
N ILE A 36 29.13 -4.47 17.37
CA ILE A 36 28.09 -4.09 16.41
C ILE A 36 27.26 -3.05 17.14
N ALA A 37 27.49 -1.77 16.81
CA ALA A 37 26.63 -0.69 17.26
C ALA A 37 25.20 -1.12 16.94
N GLN A 38 24.33 -1.19 17.95
CA GLN A 38 22.92 -1.52 17.77
C GLN A 38 22.41 -0.71 16.59
N ALA A 39 21.97 -1.40 15.53
CA ALA A 39 21.28 -0.74 14.44
C ALA A 39 20.09 -0.01 15.08
N VAL A 40 20.12 1.33 15.04
CA VAL A 40 19.01 2.14 15.52
C VAL A 40 17.77 1.64 14.78
N ALA A 41 16.78 1.14 15.52
CA ALA A 41 15.57 0.62 14.91
C ALA A 41 14.96 1.71 14.01
N SER A 42 14.65 1.35 12.75
CA SER A 42 14.02 2.27 11.82
C SER A 42 12.81 2.94 12.49
N PRO A 43 12.65 4.28 12.39
CA PRO A 43 11.48 4.97 12.91
C PRO A 43 10.19 4.58 12.17
N TYR A 44 10.32 3.85 11.06
CA TYR A 44 9.23 3.37 10.24
C TYR A 44 9.22 1.85 10.11
N VAL A 45 8.01 1.29 10.16
CA VAL A 45 7.71 -0.09 9.74
C VAL A 45 7.13 -0.03 8.34
N LEU A 46 7.88 -0.53 7.34
CA LEU A 46 7.47 -0.49 5.93
C LEU A 46 6.55 -1.67 5.60
N VAL A 47 5.46 -1.37 4.88
CA VAL A 47 4.53 -2.36 4.31
C VAL A 47 4.64 -2.40 2.79
N ALA A 48 4.78 -1.23 2.16
CA ALA A 48 4.99 -1.10 0.73
C ALA A 48 5.88 0.11 0.43
N SER A 49 7.03 -0.08 -0.23
CA SER A 49 7.84 1.02 -0.77
C SER A 49 7.85 1.08 -2.30
N SER A 50 7.63 -0.06 -2.94
CA SER A 50 7.53 -0.20 -4.39
C SER A 50 6.79 -1.48 -4.75
N TYR A 51 6.38 -1.57 -6.01
CA TYR A 51 5.50 -2.62 -6.51
C TYR A 51 6.10 -3.27 -7.75
N THR A 52 6.03 -4.60 -7.80
CA THR A 52 6.45 -5.41 -8.92
C THR A 52 5.26 -6.22 -9.44
N PRO A 53 4.93 -6.14 -10.73
CA PRO A 53 3.93 -7.01 -11.32
C PRO A 53 4.49 -8.42 -11.46
N ASN A 54 3.66 -9.44 -11.16
CA ASN A 54 4.00 -10.84 -11.31
C ASN A 54 3.25 -11.42 -12.51
N ALA A 55 3.94 -12.24 -13.30
CA ALA A 55 3.30 -13.03 -14.34
C ALA A 55 2.29 -14.00 -13.68
N ALA A 56 1.04 -13.97 -14.11
CA ALA A 56 0.03 -14.93 -13.72
C ALA A 56 -0.58 -15.58 -14.96
N PRO A 57 -1.29 -16.72 -14.81
CA PRO A 57 -2.11 -17.28 -15.89
C PRO A 57 -3.04 -16.19 -16.44
N ALA A 58 -3.29 -16.23 -17.76
CA ALA A 58 -4.03 -15.18 -18.47
C ALA A 58 -5.31 -14.76 -17.70
N GLY A 59 -5.36 -13.48 -17.30
CA GLY A 59 -6.50 -12.86 -16.60
C GLY A 59 -6.29 -12.51 -15.13
N ASP A 60 -5.30 -13.10 -14.45
CA ASP A 60 -5.05 -12.81 -13.03
C ASP A 60 -3.99 -11.71 -12.86
N LEU A 61 -4.40 -10.59 -12.27
CA LEU A 61 -3.48 -9.53 -11.87
C LEU A 61 -2.85 -9.86 -10.52
N LYS A 62 -1.53 -10.10 -10.50
CA LYS A 62 -0.77 -10.26 -9.26
C LYS A 62 0.31 -9.20 -9.17
N TRP A 63 0.29 -8.45 -8.09
CA TRP A 63 1.31 -7.48 -7.73
C TRP A 63 1.88 -7.86 -6.37
N SER A 64 3.15 -7.57 -6.15
CA SER A 64 3.80 -7.74 -4.85
C SER A 64 4.59 -6.50 -4.47
N THR A 65 4.68 -6.23 -3.17
CA THR A 65 5.54 -5.16 -2.65
C THR A 65 6.99 -5.61 -2.57
N ALA A 66 7.95 -4.68 -2.57
CA ALA A 66 9.36 -5.00 -2.31
C ALA A 66 9.58 -5.62 -0.91
N GLU A 67 8.68 -5.35 0.02
CA GLU A 67 8.64 -5.95 1.35
C GLU A 67 8.05 -7.37 1.36
N GLY A 68 7.63 -7.88 0.20
CA GLY A 68 7.15 -9.26 0.03
C GLY A 68 5.69 -9.48 0.43
N GLY A 69 4.87 -8.43 0.49
CA GLY A 69 3.42 -8.53 0.68
C GLY A 69 2.71 -8.63 -0.67
N ASP A 70 1.66 -9.44 -0.74
CA ASP A 70 0.80 -9.52 -1.93
C ASP A 70 -0.14 -8.32 -2.02
N VAL A 71 -0.40 -7.90 -3.25
CA VAL A 71 -1.31 -6.81 -3.56
C VAL A 71 -2.47 -7.32 -4.41
N PHE A 72 -3.68 -7.14 -3.88
CA PHE A 72 -4.93 -7.53 -4.52
C PHE A 72 -5.72 -6.28 -4.87
N MET A 73 -6.19 -6.19 -6.09
CA MET A 73 -7.12 -5.15 -6.52
C MET A 73 -8.38 -5.80 -7.05
N GLY A 74 -9.52 -5.21 -6.77
CA GLY A 74 -10.79 -5.78 -7.19
C GLY A 74 -11.95 -4.81 -7.02
N SER A 75 -13.12 -5.30 -7.41
CA SER A 75 -14.37 -4.56 -7.35
C SER A 75 -15.50 -5.42 -6.77
N GLY A 76 -16.53 -4.76 -6.27
CA GLY A 76 -17.82 -5.33 -5.92
C GLY A 76 -18.95 -4.52 -6.55
N GLY A 77 -20.03 -5.19 -6.93
CA GLY A 77 -21.21 -4.56 -7.52
C GLY A 77 -21.04 -4.22 -9.01
N ASN A 78 -21.49 -3.03 -9.43
CA ASN A 78 -21.54 -2.62 -10.84
C ASN A 78 -20.20 -2.14 -11.44
N TYR A 79 -19.14 -2.14 -10.64
CA TYR A 79 -17.79 -1.88 -11.13
C TYR A 79 -17.22 -3.08 -11.89
N ILE A 80 -16.78 -2.82 -13.11
CA ILE A 80 -16.18 -3.80 -14.03
C ILE A 80 -14.70 -3.46 -14.21
N TYR A 81 -13.86 -4.47 -14.35
CA TYR A 81 -12.45 -4.25 -14.69
C TYR A 81 -12.33 -3.50 -16.02
N GLY A 82 -11.61 -2.36 -16.00
CA GLY A 82 -11.22 -1.62 -17.19
C GLY A 82 -9.86 -2.14 -17.65
N ASP A 83 -9.87 -3.12 -18.55
CA ASP A 83 -8.66 -3.70 -19.13
C ASP A 83 -7.95 -2.69 -20.07
N TYR A 84 -7.19 -1.77 -19.48
CA TYR A 84 -6.43 -0.75 -20.21
C TYR A 84 -4.97 -0.72 -19.79
N GLY A 85 -4.23 -1.78 -20.17
CA GLY A 85 -2.86 -1.63 -20.66
C GLY A 85 -1.76 -1.16 -19.70
N ILE A 86 -1.94 -1.21 -18.38
CA ILE A 86 -0.83 -0.98 -17.42
C ILE A 86 0.33 -1.97 -17.65
N PHE A 87 0.04 -3.12 -18.28
CA PHE A 87 0.98 -4.19 -18.62
C PHE A 87 1.94 -3.92 -19.79
N LEU A 88 1.71 -2.88 -20.59
CA LEU A 88 2.48 -2.66 -21.83
C LEU A 88 3.61 -1.64 -21.66
N GLN A 89 3.93 -1.21 -20.44
CA GLN A 89 5.09 -0.37 -20.19
C GLN A 89 6.35 -1.25 -20.05
N PRO A 90 7.33 -1.15 -20.97
CA PRO A 90 8.50 -2.02 -21.01
C PRO A 90 9.53 -1.76 -19.90
N ASP A 91 9.32 -0.76 -19.04
CA ASP A 91 10.23 -0.40 -17.95
C ASP A 91 9.72 -0.98 -16.62
N ILE A 92 9.95 -2.28 -16.39
CA ILE A 92 9.44 -3.07 -15.25
C ILE A 92 10.28 -2.85 -13.96
N ASP A 93 11.18 -1.88 -13.93
CA ASP A 93 11.97 -1.58 -12.74
C ASP A 93 11.17 -0.71 -11.75
N TYR A 94 10.51 -1.38 -10.80
CA TYR A 94 9.96 -0.84 -9.55
C TYR A 94 9.00 0.36 -9.70
N HIS A 95 7.70 0.09 -9.73
CA HIS A 95 6.72 1.17 -9.65
C HIS A 95 6.65 1.72 -8.23
N GLN A 96 6.73 3.05 -8.07
CA GLN A 96 6.52 3.73 -6.78
C GLN A 96 5.03 3.73 -6.35
N SER A 97 4.13 3.30 -7.24
CA SER A 97 2.71 3.16 -6.96
C SER A 97 2.06 2.12 -7.87
N VAL A 98 0.99 1.51 -7.38
CA VAL A 98 0.15 0.58 -8.12
C VAL A 98 -1.28 1.11 -8.15
N GLY A 99 -1.99 0.82 -9.22
CA GLY A 99 -3.41 1.08 -9.34
C GLY A 99 -3.94 0.37 -10.56
N ILE A 100 -5.25 0.17 -10.60
CA ILE A 100 -5.91 -0.45 -11.73
C ILE A 100 -7.19 0.28 -12.05
N GLN A 101 -7.50 0.36 -13.34
CA GLN A 101 -8.67 1.07 -13.79
C GLN A 101 -9.89 0.18 -13.67
N PHE A 102 -10.95 0.76 -13.13
CA PHE A 102 -12.29 0.20 -13.15
C PHE A 102 -13.20 1.11 -13.96
N LYS A 103 -14.25 0.52 -14.54
CA LYS A 103 -15.31 1.25 -15.21
C LYS A 103 -16.67 0.86 -14.64
N HIS A 104 -17.64 1.74 -14.75
CA HIS A 104 -19.04 1.39 -14.58
C HIS A 104 -19.87 2.04 -15.69
N THR A 105 -20.90 1.32 -16.14
CA THR A 105 -21.87 1.74 -17.17
C THR A 105 -23.31 1.68 -16.65
N ALA A 106 -23.46 1.32 -15.38
CA ALA A 106 -24.71 1.35 -14.64
C ALA A 106 -24.49 2.21 -13.38
N ALA A 107 -25.58 2.73 -12.83
CA ALA A 107 -25.56 3.43 -11.56
C ALA A 107 -25.07 2.50 -10.44
N LEU A 108 -24.24 3.03 -9.56
CA LEU A 108 -23.63 2.29 -8.45
C LEU A 108 -24.60 2.20 -7.26
N GLY A 109 -24.73 1.01 -6.70
CA GLY A 109 -25.47 0.77 -5.45
C GLY A 109 -24.63 1.14 -4.22
N SER A 110 -25.26 1.32 -3.05
CA SER A 110 -24.56 1.69 -1.80
C SER A 110 -23.51 0.67 -1.31
N THR A 111 -23.59 -0.57 -1.80
CA THR A 111 -22.69 -1.68 -1.47
C THR A 111 -21.58 -1.87 -2.49
N ASP A 112 -21.58 -1.12 -3.59
CA ASP A 112 -20.56 -1.25 -4.62
C ASP A 112 -19.24 -0.68 -4.10
N TYR A 113 -18.10 -1.15 -4.62
CA TYR A 113 -16.79 -0.61 -4.24
C TYR A 113 -15.71 -1.05 -5.22
N ILE A 114 -14.60 -0.33 -5.19
CA ILE A 114 -13.31 -0.78 -5.72
C ILE A 114 -12.27 -0.69 -4.62
N TYR A 115 -11.26 -1.55 -4.66
CA TYR A 115 -10.23 -1.57 -3.62
C TYR A 115 -8.85 -1.95 -4.14
N THR A 116 -7.85 -1.48 -3.40
CA THR A 116 -6.48 -1.96 -3.40
C THR A 116 -6.14 -2.44 -2.00
N LYS A 117 -5.90 -3.73 -1.83
CA LYS A 117 -5.49 -4.39 -0.59
C LYS A 117 -4.02 -4.74 -0.69
N ILE A 118 -3.24 -4.25 0.26
CA ILE A 118 -1.81 -4.52 0.38
C ILE A 118 -1.62 -5.33 1.65
N GLN A 119 -1.20 -6.58 1.50
CA GLN A 119 -0.84 -7.43 2.63
C GLN A 119 0.47 -6.96 3.26
N THR A 120 0.59 -7.21 4.55
CA THR A 120 1.82 -6.99 5.30
C THR A 120 2.98 -7.82 4.74
N PRO A 121 4.24 -7.46 5.07
CA PRO A 121 5.42 -8.16 4.58
C PRO A 121 5.32 -9.68 4.78
N GLN A 122 5.66 -10.45 3.73
CA GLN A 122 5.60 -11.91 3.70
C GLN A 122 4.20 -12.49 3.99
N ASN A 123 3.15 -11.68 3.83
CA ASN A 123 1.76 -12.01 4.15
C ASN A 123 1.55 -12.46 5.60
N ALA A 124 2.42 -12.03 6.51
CA ALA A 124 2.45 -12.43 7.91
C ALA A 124 1.85 -11.37 8.84
N GLY A 125 1.59 -11.72 10.09
CA GLY A 125 1.23 -10.73 11.11
C GLY A 125 2.34 -9.71 11.34
N LEU A 126 1.99 -8.42 11.37
CA LEU A 126 2.92 -7.33 11.64
C LEU A 126 2.49 -6.56 12.89
N ASP A 127 3.40 -6.44 13.85
CA ASP A 127 3.18 -5.63 15.05
C ASP A 127 3.52 -4.16 14.78
N VAL A 128 2.49 -3.32 14.83
CA VAL A 128 2.55 -1.85 14.73
C VAL A 128 2.01 -1.18 16.01
N SER A 129 2.00 -1.90 17.14
CA SER A 129 1.55 -1.42 18.46
C SER A 129 2.27 -0.14 18.91
N GLN A 130 3.54 -0.01 18.57
CA GLN A 130 4.36 1.17 18.88
C GLN A 130 4.16 2.34 17.90
N SER A 131 3.39 2.17 16.83
CA SER A 131 3.17 3.23 15.85
C SER A 131 2.08 4.20 16.26
N GLY A 132 2.29 5.48 16.00
CA GLY A 132 1.28 6.54 16.19
C GLY A 132 0.53 6.89 14.91
N ASN A 133 1.15 6.70 13.74
CA ASN A 133 0.59 7.14 12.45
C ASN A 133 0.78 6.10 11.35
N LEU A 134 -0.18 6.02 10.44
CA LEU A 134 -0.01 5.46 9.11
C LEU A 134 0.39 6.58 8.15
N MET A 135 1.48 6.38 7.42
CA MET A 135 1.87 7.18 6.27
C MET A 135 1.48 6.40 5.01
N ILE A 136 0.61 6.98 4.20
CA ILE A 136 0.12 6.35 2.98
C ILE A 136 0.13 7.32 1.81
N GLN A 137 0.71 6.92 0.69
CA GLN A 137 0.59 7.65 -0.55
C GLN A 137 -0.62 7.12 -1.33
N MET A 138 -1.56 7.99 -1.68
CA MET A 138 -2.74 7.60 -2.45
C MET A 138 -3.29 8.76 -3.27
N GLY A 139 -4.16 8.44 -4.23
CA GLY A 139 -4.85 9.41 -5.06
C GLY A 139 -5.40 8.83 -6.35
N ASN A 140 -5.76 9.70 -7.28
CA ASN A 140 -6.30 9.32 -8.59
C ASN A 140 -5.18 9.24 -9.64
N GLY A 141 -5.23 8.23 -10.51
CA GLY A 141 -4.42 8.15 -11.72
C GLY A 141 -5.05 8.90 -12.90
N VAL A 142 -4.26 9.15 -13.95
CA VAL A 142 -4.75 9.56 -15.28
C VAL A 142 -5.18 8.35 -16.07
N ASP A 143 -6.37 8.45 -16.64
CA ASP A 143 -6.74 7.72 -17.84
C ASP A 143 -6.56 8.61 -19.09
N ARG A 144 -6.32 7.98 -20.23
CA ARG A 144 -6.32 8.61 -21.56
C ARG A 144 -7.73 8.96 -22.06
N ALA A 145 -8.81 8.70 -21.30
CA ALA A 145 -10.19 8.94 -21.73
C ALA A 145 -10.82 10.22 -21.16
N VAL A 146 -11.76 10.79 -21.93
CA VAL A 146 -12.52 12.02 -21.63
C VAL A 146 -13.48 11.87 -20.44
N GLN A 147 -13.71 10.64 -19.96
CA GLN A 147 -14.72 10.29 -18.94
C GLN A 147 -14.07 9.79 -17.62
N THR A 148 -13.01 10.47 -17.18
CA THR A 148 -12.33 10.11 -15.93
C THR A 148 -13.09 10.66 -14.72
N ASN A 149 -13.55 9.77 -13.85
CA ASN A 149 -14.02 10.09 -12.50
C ASN A 149 -12.82 10.19 -11.58
N SER A 150 -12.74 11.29 -10.85
CA SER A 150 -11.74 11.48 -9.81
C SER A 150 -12.43 11.45 -8.46
N ALA A 151 -12.21 10.38 -7.70
CA ALA A 151 -12.78 10.27 -6.36
C ALA A 151 -12.16 11.34 -5.44
N THR A 152 -12.98 11.95 -4.60
CA THR A 152 -12.55 13.03 -3.68
C THR A 152 -12.28 12.51 -2.27
N VAL A 153 -12.83 11.34 -1.92
CA VAL A 153 -12.67 10.71 -0.62
C VAL A 153 -12.32 9.24 -0.80
N PHE A 154 -11.28 8.81 -0.09
CA PHE A 154 -10.82 7.42 -0.07
C PHE A 154 -11.05 6.87 1.33
N THR A 155 -11.57 5.65 1.44
CA THR A 155 -11.68 4.97 2.72
C THR A 155 -10.44 4.11 2.92
N VAL A 156 -9.66 4.40 3.96
CA VAL A 156 -8.51 3.57 4.35
C VAL A 156 -8.97 2.66 5.48
N GLU A 157 -8.78 1.36 5.30
CA GLU A 157 -9.11 0.32 6.26
C GLU A 157 -7.86 -0.46 6.62
N LEU A 158 -7.67 -0.70 7.90
CA LEU A 158 -6.67 -1.61 8.44
C LEU A 158 -7.37 -2.91 8.81
N ASN A 159 -6.73 -4.03 8.51
CA ASN A 159 -7.23 -5.37 8.79
C ASN A 159 -6.20 -6.15 9.61
N GLY A 160 -6.62 -6.86 10.64
CA GLY A 160 -5.75 -7.58 11.57
C GLY A 160 -6.41 -8.76 12.29
N GLY A 161 -5.60 -9.64 12.87
CA GLY A 161 -6.07 -10.85 13.56
C GLY A 161 -6.41 -12.01 12.63
N ALA A 162 -7.20 -12.95 13.14
CA ALA A 162 -7.61 -14.15 12.42
C ALA A 162 -8.50 -13.82 11.21
N TYR A 163 -8.27 -14.52 10.10
CA TYR A 163 -9.08 -14.41 8.89
C TYR A 163 -10.25 -15.40 8.94
N ASN A 164 -11.46 -14.89 8.70
CA ASN A 164 -12.66 -15.71 8.54
C ASN A 164 -12.92 -15.94 7.05
N SER A 165 -12.72 -17.18 6.59
CA SER A 165 -12.93 -17.58 5.20
C SER A 165 -14.39 -17.68 4.78
N THR A 166 -15.33 -17.70 5.73
CA THR A 166 -16.77 -17.75 5.42
C THR A 166 -17.30 -16.36 5.08
N THR A 167 -16.87 -15.35 5.83
CA THR A 167 -17.29 -13.94 5.64
C THR A 167 -16.25 -13.09 4.91
N TYR A 168 -15.12 -13.70 4.52
CA TYR A 168 -13.97 -13.05 3.88
C TYR A 168 -13.46 -11.81 4.63
N SER A 169 -13.56 -11.81 5.96
CA SER A 169 -13.25 -10.68 6.84
C SER A 169 -12.18 -11.02 7.87
N TYR A 170 -11.56 -10.00 8.46
CA TYR A 170 -10.64 -10.17 9.58
C TYR A 170 -11.35 -9.92 10.92
N ALA A 171 -10.85 -10.56 11.98
CA ALA A 171 -11.39 -10.41 13.33
C ALA A 171 -11.34 -8.96 13.83
N ASN A 172 -10.31 -8.22 13.43
CA ASN A 172 -10.20 -6.79 13.70
C ASN A 172 -10.09 -6.04 12.38
N ALA A 173 -10.95 -5.04 12.19
CA ALA A 173 -10.91 -4.16 11.04
C ALA A 173 -11.29 -2.76 11.49
N CYS A 174 -10.49 -1.75 11.20
CA CYS A 174 -10.81 -0.36 11.54
C CYS A 174 -10.61 0.52 10.32
N SER A 175 -11.50 1.49 10.08
CA SER A 175 -11.43 2.36 8.92
C SER A 175 -11.54 3.85 9.26
N VAL A 176 -11.06 4.66 8.32
CA VAL A 176 -11.14 6.13 8.32
C VAL A 176 -11.37 6.61 6.88
N ASN A 177 -12.18 7.66 6.74
CA ASN A 177 -12.34 8.35 5.46
C ASN A 177 -11.32 9.48 5.38
N VAL A 178 -10.67 9.59 4.22
CA VAL A 178 -9.64 10.58 3.94
C VAL A 178 -10.03 11.37 2.70
N THR A 179 -10.29 12.66 2.91
CA THR A 179 -10.53 13.60 1.82
C THR A 179 -9.20 13.95 1.16
N LEU A 180 -9.12 13.84 -0.17
CA LEU A 180 -7.92 14.20 -0.91
C LEU A 180 -7.74 15.72 -0.93
N ASN A 181 -6.53 16.20 -0.63
CA ASN A 181 -6.23 17.64 -0.49
C ASN A 181 -5.99 18.35 -1.84
N THR A 182 -6.71 17.97 -2.88
CA THR A 182 -6.66 18.61 -4.19
C THR A 182 -7.99 18.48 -4.88
N THR A 183 -8.35 19.48 -5.70
CA THR A 183 -9.30 19.30 -6.78
C THR A 183 -8.95 18.02 -7.52
N ALA A 184 -9.97 17.25 -7.88
CA ALA A 184 -9.89 15.87 -8.34
C ALA A 184 -9.17 15.78 -9.71
N THR A 185 -7.87 16.06 -9.72
CA THR A 185 -7.01 16.09 -10.89
C THR A 185 -6.29 14.77 -11.03
N ALA A 186 -6.21 14.32 -12.27
CA ALA A 186 -5.63 13.06 -12.64
C ALA A 186 -4.10 13.05 -12.39
N ASN A 187 -3.54 11.89 -11.98
CA ASN A 187 -2.12 11.68 -11.64
C ASN A 187 -1.63 12.47 -10.41
N ASN A 188 -2.44 12.49 -9.36
CA ASN A 188 -2.13 13.23 -8.15
C ASN A 188 -2.03 12.28 -6.95
N LEU A 189 -0.84 11.68 -6.80
CA LEU A 189 -0.48 10.88 -5.64
C LEU A 189 0.10 11.78 -4.56
N ARG A 190 -0.49 11.77 -3.36
CA ARG A 190 0.02 12.52 -2.21
C ARG A 190 0.19 11.61 -1.01
N VAL A 191 1.17 11.97 -0.18
CA VAL A 191 1.41 11.30 1.10
C VAL A 191 0.48 11.91 2.14
N TYR A 192 -0.29 11.05 2.79
CA TYR A 192 -1.16 11.37 3.91
C TYR A 192 -0.59 10.77 5.18
N LYS A 193 -0.56 11.56 6.24
CA LYS A 193 -0.23 11.11 7.59
C LYS A 193 -1.54 10.98 8.36
N LEU A 194 -1.93 9.75 8.65
CA LEU A 194 -3.18 9.40 9.31
C LEU A 194 -2.86 8.95 10.75
N PRO A 195 -3.27 9.70 11.78
CA PRO A 195 -3.16 9.24 13.16
C PRO A 195 -3.92 7.93 13.34
N LEU A 196 -3.34 6.92 13.98
CA LEU A 196 -4.04 5.65 14.17
C LEU A 196 -5.31 5.81 15.04
N THR A 197 -5.35 6.84 15.88
CA THR A 197 -6.54 7.21 16.67
C THR A 197 -7.72 7.70 15.82
N SER A 198 -7.50 8.05 14.53
CA SER A 198 -8.58 8.42 13.60
C SER A 198 -9.34 7.23 13.02
N PHE A 199 -8.83 6.01 13.18
CA PHE A 199 -9.48 4.78 12.75
C PHE A 199 -10.53 4.35 13.79
N THR A 200 -11.70 4.99 13.74
CA THR A 200 -12.75 4.84 14.76
C THR A 200 -13.85 3.86 14.37
N THR A 201 -14.05 3.60 13.08
CA THR A 201 -15.08 2.65 12.61
C THR A 201 -14.49 1.25 12.66
N CYS A 202 -14.66 0.56 13.79
CA CYS A 202 -14.01 -0.72 14.06
C CYS A 202 -14.98 -1.89 14.22
N THR A 203 -14.61 -3.03 13.64
CA THR A 203 -14.95 -4.37 14.15
C THR A 203 -13.78 -4.83 15.03
N GLY A 204 -14.03 -5.24 16.27
CA GLY A 204 -12.97 -5.58 17.23
C GLY A 204 -12.34 -4.35 17.89
N THR A 205 -11.03 -4.39 18.17
CA THR A 205 -10.32 -3.26 18.83
C THR A 205 -9.09 -2.82 18.04
N LEU A 206 -8.82 -1.51 18.04
CA LEU A 206 -7.61 -0.96 17.44
C LEU A 206 -6.35 -1.53 18.10
N THR A 207 -6.35 -1.78 19.41
CA THR A 207 -5.21 -2.38 20.11
C THR A 207 -4.88 -3.78 19.58
N ALA A 208 -5.88 -4.67 19.48
CA ALA A 208 -5.69 -6.01 18.95
C ALA A 208 -5.32 -6.00 17.45
N LEU A 209 -5.86 -5.03 16.70
CA LEU A 209 -5.46 -4.82 15.30
C LEU A 209 -3.98 -4.46 15.19
N LYS A 210 -3.50 -3.52 16.02
CA LYS A 210 -2.12 -3.05 15.96
C LYS A 210 -1.10 -4.14 16.30
N SER A 211 -1.45 -5.07 17.19
CA SER A 211 -0.55 -6.17 17.54
C SER A 211 -0.43 -7.26 16.47
N ASP A 212 -1.39 -7.35 15.53
CA ASP A 212 -1.41 -8.37 14.49
C ASP A 212 -2.02 -7.82 13.18
N LEU A 213 -1.41 -6.79 12.62
CA LEU A 213 -1.83 -6.23 11.34
C LEU A 213 -1.59 -7.26 10.22
N LYS A 214 -2.56 -7.39 9.30
CA LYS A 214 -2.51 -8.30 8.15
C LYS A 214 -2.58 -7.58 6.81
N ALA A 215 -3.26 -6.44 6.74
CA ALA A 215 -3.37 -5.68 5.50
C ALA A 215 -3.75 -4.22 5.73
N VAL A 216 -3.37 -3.40 4.76
CA VAL A 216 -3.89 -2.05 4.54
C VAL A 216 -4.74 -2.07 3.27
N VAL A 217 -5.96 -1.58 3.34
CA VAL A 217 -6.91 -1.56 2.23
C VAL A 217 -7.31 -0.13 1.96
N VAL A 218 -7.24 0.27 0.70
CA VAL A 218 -7.70 1.57 0.22
C VAL A 218 -8.91 1.30 -0.67
N LYS A 219 -10.06 1.87 -0.32
CA LYS A 219 -11.33 1.69 -1.01
C LYS A 219 -11.83 3.01 -1.57
N VAL A 220 -12.48 2.95 -2.73
CA VAL A 220 -13.37 4.00 -3.20
C VAL A 220 -14.79 3.45 -3.13
N LEU A 221 -15.64 4.21 -2.44
CA LEU A 221 -17.06 3.90 -2.27
C LEU A 221 -17.89 4.79 -3.21
N PRO A 222 -19.07 4.34 -3.65
CA PRO A 222 -19.97 5.06 -4.55
C PRO A 222 -20.35 6.45 -4.06
N ALA A 223 -20.52 6.63 -2.73
CA ALA A 223 -20.78 7.93 -2.14
C ALA A 223 -19.68 8.98 -2.42
N ASN A 224 -18.49 8.52 -2.83
CA ASN A 224 -17.31 9.33 -3.11
C ASN A 224 -16.98 9.40 -4.61
N ASP A 225 -17.82 8.81 -5.46
CA ASP A 225 -17.75 8.88 -6.92
C ASP A 225 -18.77 9.92 -7.42
N THR A 226 -18.28 11.00 -8.04
CA THR A 226 -19.13 12.11 -8.50
C THR A 226 -20.10 11.71 -9.60
N ASN A 227 -19.84 10.59 -10.30
CA ASN A 227 -20.68 10.08 -11.36
C ASN A 227 -21.36 8.76 -10.97
N ALA A 228 -21.46 8.45 -9.66
CA ALA A 228 -22.07 7.20 -9.19
C ALA A 228 -23.46 6.91 -9.75
N THR A 229 -24.27 7.94 -10.05
CA THR A 229 -25.62 7.78 -10.63
C THR A 229 -25.64 7.73 -12.16
N SER A 230 -24.51 7.99 -12.82
CA SER A 230 -24.40 8.03 -14.28
C SER A 230 -24.44 6.62 -14.87
N THR A 231 -25.11 6.51 -16.02
CA THR A 231 -25.17 5.32 -16.87
C THR A 231 -24.26 5.44 -18.10
N ASP A 232 -23.51 6.53 -18.21
CA ASP A 232 -22.48 6.66 -19.23
C ASP A 232 -21.25 5.81 -18.88
N ASN A 233 -20.31 5.69 -19.80
CA ASN A 233 -19.06 5.00 -19.53
C ASN A 233 -18.17 5.86 -18.63
N ASN A 234 -18.01 5.45 -17.39
CA ASN A 234 -17.29 6.21 -16.37
C ASN A 234 -16.10 5.40 -15.87
N PHE A 235 -14.94 6.06 -15.74
CA PHE A 235 -13.69 5.38 -15.37
C PHE A 235 -13.12 5.89 -14.07
N VAL A 236 -12.73 4.98 -13.17
CA VAL A 236 -12.07 5.29 -11.90
C VAL A 236 -10.73 4.58 -11.83
N LEU A 237 -9.65 5.29 -11.50
CA LEU A 237 -8.31 4.72 -11.35
C LEU A 237 -7.71 5.13 -10.00
N PRO A 238 -8.02 4.40 -8.91
CA PRO A 238 -7.35 4.61 -7.63
C PRO A 238 -5.91 4.13 -7.73
N LYS A 239 -4.97 4.89 -7.15
CA LYS A 239 -3.56 4.51 -7.01
C LYS A 239 -3.13 4.57 -5.55
N VAL A 240 -2.26 3.63 -5.18
CA VAL A 240 -1.63 3.54 -3.86
C VAL A 240 -0.13 3.39 -4.04
N GLY A 241 0.64 4.21 -3.32
CA GLY A 241 2.10 4.25 -3.34
C GLY A 241 2.68 3.74 -2.02
N LEU A 242 3.61 4.49 -1.43
CA LEU A 242 4.19 4.21 -0.12
C LEU A 242 3.12 3.84 0.93
N VAL A 243 3.36 2.79 1.72
CA VAL A 243 2.62 2.43 2.94
C VAL A 243 3.62 2.13 4.05
N ALA A 244 3.59 2.92 5.12
CA ALA A 244 4.50 2.79 6.24
C ALA A 244 3.84 3.21 7.56
N PHE A 245 4.21 2.59 8.67
CA PHE A 245 3.78 2.99 10.00
C PHE A 245 4.92 3.71 10.73
N ALA A 246 4.65 4.92 11.21
CA ALA A 246 5.61 5.73 11.95
C ALA A 246 5.49 5.49 13.46
N ARG A 247 6.61 5.19 14.10
CA ARG A 247 6.74 5.07 15.57
C ARG A 247 6.69 6.44 16.24
#